data_AF-A0A819CTA7-F1
#
_entry.id   AF-A0A819CTA7-F1
#
_cell.length_a   1.000
_cell.length_b   1.000
_cell.length_c   1.000
_cell.angle_alpha   90.00
_cell.angle_beta   90.00
_cell.angle_gamma   90.00
#
_symmetry.space_group_name_H-M   'P 1'
#
loop_
_entity.id
_entity.type
_entity.pdbx_description
1 polymer ?
#
loop_
_entity_poly.entity_id
_entity_poly.type
_entity_poly.pdbx_seq_one_letter_code
_entity_poly.pdbx_strand_id
1 'polypeptide(L)'
;MEYQKIFKYFCLFILCTFLCYLLITNDYSHILYSLKMPFITSNNTNNSLIKNFLIINQTNNSIVELSSIIIKKEFENRLSDYYPQLPIHIFTQNISLIGNTSKLILLGNGFFGGRDWGIASASQSSTQKMTSLYCPFLSNYCDITTDYNRFSEADAIVYHIRDHIDQKQAKEKRHPKQRFVFALWESPAHTPNLHSFNQFFNWTMTYRFNSHIITSYYSGNPYIHILSSYYQLMLNENATRKLNLNIKTVDHQPSDEILQKKKLGIAAALISNCGGSSQRLRFIKELKRYIDVRIYGRCGEGCPGNIHCRKFIAENYYFILSFENSLCLDYTTEKFFAALELSVVPVVLGRTNYSYFIPSSGYIDARQFSTMKSLAQYLNETRYNKEKYLSYFSWKKDYVWGLHQFFTPFCDLCLRLHLDSKPNIIDNIHKWWFDNNFINHDGSQKHKITVIENIFTYAPIRQQFIMVGDSGELDPEIYGNIARKYPNRIKMIFIRIVQGGKNNNNRFEIAFKDISQDKWKLFFNATELPEKLYDDENSINENDDINFIQSNNANILSISLFYIIILILLILVFIIEYV
;
A
#
# COMPACT_ATOMS: atom_id res chain seq x y z
N MET A 1 -30.53 -35.69 -23.62
CA MET A 1 -29.15 -35.22 -23.87
C MET A 1 -29.10 -33.76 -24.31
N GLU A 2 -30.00 -33.27 -25.17
CA GLU A 2 -30.03 -31.86 -25.62
C GLU A 2 -30.28 -30.85 -24.50
N TYR A 3 -31.23 -31.10 -23.58
CA TYR A 3 -31.51 -30.20 -22.46
C TYR A 3 -30.31 -30.00 -21.50
N GLN A 4 -29.45 -31.01 -21.33
CA GLN A 4 -28.24 -30.89 -20.50
C GLN A 4 -27.15 -30.06 -21.18
N LYS A 5 -27.04 -30.12 -22.52
CA LYS A 5 -26.14 -29.23 -23.28
C LYS A 5 -26.64 -27.79 -23.22
N ILE A 6 -27.93 -27.56 -23.47
CA ILE A 6 -28.56 -26.24 -23.41
C ILE A 6 -28.39 -25.61 -22.02
N PHE A 7 -28.60 -26.38 -20.95
CA PHE A 7 -28.43 -25.89 -19.57
C PHE A 7 -26.96 -25.59 -19.23
N LYS A 8 -26.01 -26.40 -19.71
CA LYS A 8 -24.57 -26.16 -19.52
C LYS A 8 -24.11 -24.88 -20.21
N TYR A 9 -24.61 -24.60 -21.41
CA TYR A 9 -24.29 -23.36 -22.13
C TYR A 9 -25.00 -22.13 -21.54
N PHE A 10 -26.20 -22.30 -20.98
CA PHE A 10 -26.89 -21.24 -20.22
C PHE A 10 -26.12 -20.88 -18.93
N CYS A 11 -25.63 -21.86 -18.19
CA CYS A 11 -24.76 -21.63 -17.03
C CYS A 11 -23.44 -20.95 -17.43
N LEU A 12 -22.85 -21.32 -18.58
CA LEU A 12 -21.63 -20.69 -19.10
C LEU A 12 -21.89 -19.23 -19.50
N PHE A 13 -23.06 -18.94 -20.10
CA PHE A 13 -23.48 -17.59 -20.44
C PHE A 13 -23.66 -16.71 -19.20
N ILE A 14 -24.29 -17.23 -18.14
CA ILE A 14 -24.44 -16.53 -16.85
C ILE A 14 -23.07 -16.31 -16.19
N LEU A 15 -22.17 -17.30 -16.23
CA LEU A 15 -20.83 -17.19 -15.67
C LEU A 15 -19.99 -16.13 -16.41
N CYS A 16 -20.05 -16.10 -17.74
CA CYS A 16 -19.34 -15.11 -18.56
C CYS A 16 -19.91 -13.69 -18.36
N THR A 17 -21.24 -13.53 -18.26
CA THR A 17 -21.86 -12.23 -17.95
C THR A 17 -21.52 -11.75 -16.54
N PHE A 18 -21.45 -12.66 -15.56
CA PHE A 18 -21.03 -12.35 -14.20
C PHE A 18 -19.54 -11.97 -14.10
N LEU A 19 -18.65 -12.68 -14.83
CA LEU A 19 -17.22 -12.35 -14.93
C LEU A 19 -17.00 -11.00 -15.64
N CYS A 20 -17.76 -10.71 -16.70
CA CYS A 20 -17.74 -9.40 -17.37
C CYS A 20 -18.21 -8.29 -16.43
N TYR A 21 -19.27 -8.51 -15.64
CA TYR A 21 -19.75 -7.54 -14.65
C TYR A 21 -18.70 -7.24 -13.56
N LEU A 22 -18.00 -8.28 -13.07
CA LEU A 22 -16.91 -8.14 -12.10
C LEU A 22 -15.71 -7.35 -12.65
N LEU A 23 -15.36 -7.57 -13.92
CA LEU A 23 -14.26 -6.86 -14.59
C LEU A 23 -14.60 -5.39 -14.90
N ILE A 24 -15.88 -5.07 -15.09
CA ILE A 24 -16.34 -3.71 -15.41
C ILE A 24 -16.48 -2.84 -14.15
N THR A 25 -16.91 -3.42 -13.02
CA THR A 25 -17.36 -2.64 -11.85
C THR A 25 -16.33 -2.47 -10.74
N ASN A 26 -15.30 -3.31 -10.65
CA ASN A 26 -14.29 -3.28 -9.58
C ASN A 26 -14.86 -3.25 -8.14
N ASP A 27 -16.11 -3.67 -7.92
CA ASP A 27 -16.78 -3.65 -6.62
C ASP A 27 -17.27 -5.05 -6.22
N TYR A 28 -16.64 -5.62 -5.19
CA TYR A 28 -16.84 -7.00 -4.72
C TYR A 28 -17.71 -7.07 -3.44
N SER A 29 -18.25 -5.94 -2.98
CA SER A 29 -18.97 -5.84 -1.70
C SER A 29 -20.31 -6.58 -1.66
N HIS A 30 -20.93 -6.86 -2.81
CA HIS A 30 -22.23 -7.52 -2.92
C HIS A 30 -22.21 -9.07 -2.82
N ILE A 31 -21.03 -9.70 -2.78
CA ILE A 31 -20.87 -11.16 -2.93
C ILE A 31 -21.50 -11.98 -1.80
N LEU A 32 -21.59 -11.43 -0.58
CA LEU A 32 -22.10 -12.16 0.59
C LEU A 32 -23.63 -12.20 0.70
N TYR A 33 -24.36 -11.33 -0.01
CA TYR A 33 -25.81 -11.23 0.15
C TYR A 33 -26.58 -12.21 -0.74
N SER A 34 -26.03 -12.58 -1.90
CA SER A 34 -26.67 -13.43 -2.91
C SER A 34 -26.54 -14.95 -2.68
N LEU A 35 -25.75 -15.40 -1.71
CA LEU A 35 -25.49 -16.83 -1.45
C LEU A 35 -26.40 -17.47 -0.37
N LYS A 36 -27.37 -16.73 0.19
CA LYS A 36 -28.38 -17.30 1.10
C LYS A 36 -29.66 -17.65 0.34
N MET A 37 -29.85 -18.92 -0.02
CA MET A 37 -31.16 -19.48 -0.36
C MET A 37 -31.51 -20.66 0.56
N PRO A 38 -32.78 -20.87 0.95
CA PRO A 38 -33.17 -21.77 2.03
C PRO A 38 -33.29 -23.23 1.57
N PHE A 39 -32.84 -24.16 2.43
CA PHE A 39 -33.07 -25.60 2.30
C PHE A 39 -34.54 -25.95 2.59
N ILE A 40 -35.22 -26.64 1.67
CA ILE A 40 -36.50 -27.30 1.94
C ILE A 40 -36.24 -28.81 2.09
N THR A 41 -36.59 -29.34 3.26
CA THR A 41 -36.63 -30.76 3.59
C THR A 41 -38.05 -31.29 3.47
N SER A 42 -38.31 -32.34 2.68
CA SER A 42 -39.21 -33.45 3.07
C SER A 42 -39.25 -34.60 2.06
N ASN A 43 -39.50 -35.79 2.62
CA ASN A 43 -39.46 -37.13 2.05
C ASN A 43 -40.61 -37.43 1.08
N ASN A 44 -40.30 -37.90 -0.13
CA ASN A 44 -40.91 -39.13 -0.68
C ASN A 44 -40.21 -39.58 -1.98
N THR A 45 -40.00 -40.89 -2.06
CA THR A 45 -39.16 -41.61 -3.02
C THR A 45 -39.88 -41.89 -4.34
N ASN A 46 -39.35 -41.34 -5.44
CA ASN A 46 -39.17 -41.97 -6.76
C ASN A 46 -39.07 -40.88 -7.82
N ASN A 47 -37.85 -40.39 -8.07
CA ASN A 47 -37.64 -39.51 -9.21
C ASN A 47 -36.21 -39.64 -9.73
N SER A 48 -36.05 -39.96 -11.01
CA SER A 48 -34.77 -39.97 -11.72
C SER A 48 -34.07 -38.60 -11.68
N LEU A 49 -34.83 -37.55 -11.36
CA LEU A 49 -34.36 -36.21 -11.01
C LEU A 49 -33.42 -36.17 -9.80
N ILE A 50 -33.64 -36.94 -8.73
CA ILE A 50 -32.80 -36.91 -7.51
C ILE A 50 -31.43 -37.57 -7.75
N LYS A 51 -31.37 -38.60 -8.62
CA LYS A 51 -30.12 -39.27 -9.00
C LYS A 51 -29.26 -38.37 -9.89
N ASN A 52 -29.88 -37.63 -10.82
CA ASN A 52 -29.20 -36.57 -11.56
C ASN A 52 -28.82 -35.40 -10.65
N PHE A 53 -29.65 -35.04 -9.66
CA PHE A 53 -29.33 -34.00 -8.67
C PHE A 53 -28.12 -34.35 -7.81
N LEU A 54 -27.91 -35.64 -7.47
CA LEU A 54 -26.73 -36.11 -6.71
C LEU A 54 -25.43 -36.09 -7.55
N ILE A 55 -25.49 -36.39 -8.84
CA ILE A 55 -24.34 -36.27 -9.78
C ILE A 55 -24.06 -34.78 -10.10
N ILE A 56 -25.12 -33.97 -10.19
CA ILE A 56 -25.05 -32.50 -10.31
C ILE A 56 -24.50 -31.87 -9.04
N ASN A 57 -24.77 -32.41 -7.84
CA ASN A 57 -24.19 -31.93 -6.59
C ASN A 57 -22.70 -32.25 -6.48
N GLN A 58 -22.22 -33.34 -7.09
CA GLN A 58 -20.78 -33.60 -7.17
C GLN A 58 -20.08 -32.64 -8.14
N THR A 59 -20.68 -32.29 -9.28
CA THR A 59 -20.10 -31.34 -10.25
C THR A 59 -20.27 -29.89 -9.83
N ASN A 60 -21.36 -29.52 -9.16
CA ASN A 60 -21.49 -28.22 -8.47
C ASN A 60 -20.60 -28.16 -7.24
N ASN A 61 -20.38 -29.23 -6.48
CA ASN A 61 -19.35 -29.24 -5.45
C ASN A 61 -17.97 -29.10 -6.07
N SER A 62 -17.69 -29.68 -7.24
CA SER A 62 -16.42 -29.47 -7.95
C SER A 62 -16.27 -28.09 -8.55
N ILE A 63 -17.36 -27.41 -8.97
CA ILE A 63 -17.36 -26.04 -9.51
C ILE A 63 -17.40 -25.00 -8.39
N VAL A 64 -18.04 -25.29 -7.25
CA VAL A 64 -17.97 -24.51 -6.01
C VAL A 64 -16.64 -24.75 -5.33
N GLU A 65 -16.06 -25.95 -5.39
CA GLU A 65 -14.67 -26.22 -5.02
C GLU A 65 -13.74 -25.53 -6.00
N LEU A 66 -13.92 -25.59 -7.31
CA LEU A 66 -13.03 -24.91 -8.25
C LEU A 66 -13.17 -23.40 -8.18
N SER A 67 -14.36 -22.85 -7.98
CA SER A 67 -14.56 -21.40 -7.80
C SER A 67 -14.15 -20.95 -6.41
N SER A 68 -14.35 -21.75 -5.35
CA SER A 68 -13.76 -21.48 -4.04
C SER A 68 -12.26 -21.71 -4.02
N ILE A 69 -11.69 -22.61 -4.82
CA ILE A 69 -10.25 -22.85 -4.98
C ILE A 69 -9.66 -21.77 -5.87
N ILE A 70 -10.32 -21.30 -6.92
CA ILE A 70 -9.86 -20.20 -7.77
C ILE A 70 -9.99 -18.88 -6.99
N ILE A 71 -11.11 -18.64 -6.31
CA ILE A 71 -11.26 -17.48 -5.42
C ILE A 71 -10.30 -17.61 -4.24
N LYS A 72 -10.13 -18.77 -3.61
CA LYS A 72 -9.15 -18.98 -2.54
C LYS A 72 -7.73 -18.87 -3.06
N LYS A 73 -7.42 -19.31 -4.28
CA LYS A 73 -6.07 -19.25 -4.88
C LYS A 73 -5.78 -17.87 -5.45
N GLU A 74 -6.79 -17.13 -5.91
CA GLU A 74 -6.69 -15.74 -6.34
C GLU A 74 -6.71 -14.80 -5.12
N PHE A 75 -7.39 -15.17 -4.04
CA PHE A 75 -7.34 -14.53 -2.72
C PHE A 75 -6.07 -14.89 -1.95
N GLU A 76 -5.51 -16.11 -2.10
CA GLU A 76 -4.21 -16.55 -1.56
C GLU A 76 -3.07 -15.94 -2.37
N ASN A 77 -3.19 -15.85 -3.71
CA ASN A 77 -2.25 -15.12 -4.56
C ASN A 77 -2.30 -13.62 -4.24
N ARG A 78 -3.49 -13.03 -4.05
CA ARG A 78 -3.61 -11.64 -3.58
C ARG A 78 -3.18 -11.48 -2.11
N LEU A 79 -3.33 -12.48 -1.24
CA LEU A 79 -2.77 -12.45 0.13
C LEU A 79 -1.24 -12.52 0.13
N SER A 80 -0.65 -13.21 -0.85
CA SER A 80 0.78 -13.18 -1.16
C SER A 80 1.24 -11.77 -1.57
N ASP A 81 0.38 -11.03 -2.29
CA ASP A 81 0.70 -9.73 -2.85
C ASP A 81 0.42 -8.54 -1.91
N TYR A 82 -0.40 -8.72 -0.87
CA TYR A 82 -0.94 -7.60 -0.09
C TYR A 82 -0.26 -7.35 1.26
N TYR A 83 0.55 -8.26 1.76
CA TYR A 83 1.57 -8.01 2.77
C TYR A 83 2.65 -9.05 2.50
N PRO A 84 3.92 -8.85 2.86
CA PRO A 84 4.78 -9.98 3.10
C PRO A 84 4.20 -10.71 4.31
N GLN A 85 3.24 -11.60 4.04
CA GLN A 85 3.09 -12.91 4.66
C GLN A 85 4.39 -13.74 4.47
N LEU A 86 5.42 -13.16 3.84
CA LEU A 86 6.77 -13.65 3.70
C LEU A 86 7.29 -14.29 4.98
N PRO A 87 7.20 -13.70 6.20
CA PRO A 87 7.67 -14.40 7.39
C PRO A 87 6.88 -15.68 7.63
N ILE A 88 5.59 -15.75 7.33
CA ILE A 88 4.69 -16.85 7.73
C ILE A 88 4.62 -17.98 6.70
N HIS A 89 4.58 -17.66 5.41
CA HIS A 89 4.70 -18.67 4.36
C HIS A 89 6.08 -19.30 4.41
N ILE A 90 7.12 -18.49 4.63
CA ILE A 90 8.46 -18.99 4.89
C ILE A 90 8.50 -19.77 6.21
N PHE A 91 7.89 -19.28 7.30
CA PHE A 91 7.90 -19.95 8.59
C PHE A 91 7.23 -21.32 8.56
N THR A 92 6.01 -21.42 7.99
CA THR A 92 5.25 -22.67 7.97
C THR A 92 5.87 -23.74 7.08
N GLN A 93 6.49 -23.36 5.96
CA GLN A 93 7.20 -24.31 5.10
C GLN A 93 8.58 -24.69 5.62
N ASN A 94 9.25 -23.80 6.37
CA ASN A 94 10.66 -23.95 6.72
C ASN A 94 10.92 -24.06 8.23
N ILE A 95 9.90 -24.28 9.06
CA ILE A 95 10.10 -24.49 10.51
C ILE A 95 11.03 -25.68 10.78
N SER A 96 10.99 -26.70 9.92
CA SER A 96 11.88 -27.86 9.96
C SER A 96 13.33 -27.56 9.55
N LEU A 97 13.57 -26.42 8.91
CA LEU A 97 14.90 -25.94 8.51
C LEU A 97 15.54 -25.05 9.57
N ILE A 98 14.80 -24.67 10.62
CA ILE A 98 15.35 -23.89 11.74
C ILE A 98 16.35 -24.77 12.47
N GLY A 99 17.59 -24.29 12.55
CA GLY A 99 18.66 -25.01 13.23
C GLY A 99 18.45 -25.07 14.75
N ASN A 100 18.95 -26.12 15.39
CA ASN A 100 18.88 -26.29 16.85
C ASN A 100 19.78 -25.30 17.63
N THR A 101 20.61 -24.51 16.95
CA THR A 101 21.53 -23.55 17.55
C THR A 101 20.89 -22.16 17.66
N SER A 102 20.78 -21.62 18.87
CA SER A 102 20.30 -20.25 19.09
C SER A 102 21.16 -19.23 18.31
N LYS A 103 20.51 -18.20 17.76
CA LYS A 103 21.20 -17.07 17.10
C LYS A 103 21.31 -15.88 18.05
N LEU A 104 22.45 -15.20 18.04
CA LEU A 104 22.65 -14.01 18.86
C LEU A 104 22.49 -12.72 18.02
N ILE A 105 21.59 -11.84 18.45
CA ILE A 105 21.38 -10.50 17.89
C ILE A 105 21.95 -9.47 18.86
N LEU A 106 22.94 -8.71 18.42
CA LEU A 106 23.50 -7.58 19.16
C LEU A 106 22.86 -6.27 18.68
N LEU A 107 22.38 -5.45 19.61
CA LEU A 107 22.08 -4.04 19.33
C LEU A 107 23.39 -3.26 19.34
N GLY A 108 23.86 -2.88 18.15
CA GLY A 108 25.18 -2.27 17.97
C GLY A 108 25.28 -0.83 18.48
N ASN A 109 24.15 -0.16 18.65
CA ASN A 109 24.02 1.16 19.25
C ASN A 109 22.61 1.35 19.84
N GLY A 110 22.34 2.52 20.41
CA GLY A 110 21.03 2.87 20.95
C GLY A 110 19.99 3.24 19.89
N PHE A 111 18.77 3.55 20.34
CA PHE A 111 17.66 4.02 19.52
C PHE A 111 17.15 5.36 20.06
N PHE A 112 17.45 6.45 19.35
CA PHE A 112 17.23 7.83 19.77
C PHE A 112 17.77 8.10 21.20
N GLY A 113 18.99 7.64 21.48
CA GLY A 113 19.63 7.74 22.80
C GLY A 113 19.16 6.71 23.85
N GLY A 114 18.12 5.91 23.57
CA GLY A 114 17.72 4.79 24.42
C GLY A 114 18.67 3.60 24.26
N ARG A 115 19.04 2.92 25.37
CA ARG A 115 20.11 1.90 25.37
C ARG A 115 19.71 0.55 24.77
N ASP A 116 18.45 0.17 24.83
CA ASP A 116 17.95 -1.18 24.60
C ASP A 116 16.79 -1.24 23.61
N TRP A 117 16.56 -0.14 22.88
CA TRP A 117 15.47 -0.01 21.90
C TRP A 117 14.08 -0.28 22.51
N GLY A 118 13.93 -0.11 23.83
CA GLY A 118 12.68 -0.39 24.54
C GLY A 118 12.40 -1.88 24.76
N ILE A 119 13.35 -2.76 24.48
CA ILE A 119 13.18 -4.22 24.61
C ILE A 119 13.16 -4.65 26.09
N ALA A 120 13.98 -4.06 26.97
CA ALA A 120 13.97 -4.45 28.39
C ALA A 120 12.72 -3.94 29.14
N SER A 121 12.09 -2.86 28.67
CA SER A 121 10.78 -2.42 29.19
C SER A 121 9.62 -3.35 28.82
N ALA A 122 9.77 -4.20 27.80
CA ALA A 122 8.77 -5.20 27.42
C ALA A 122 8.90 -6.52 28.21
N SER A 123 10.06 -6.78 28.83
CA SER A 123 10.26 -7.91 29.73
C SER A 123 9.98 -7.50 31.18
N GLN A 124 9.05 -8.17 31.86
CA GLN A 124 8.67 -7.90 33.27
C GLN A 124 9.77 -8.25 34.31
N SER A 125 11.05 -8.22 33.93
CA SER A 125 12.18 -8.66 34.75
C SER A 125 13.37 -7.71 34.56
N SER A 126 13.63 -6.88 35.56
CA SER A 126 14.66 -5.84 35.58
C SER A 126 16.08 -6.35 35.91
N THR A 127 16.33 -7.67 35.84
CA THR A 127 17.59 -8.27 36.34
C THR A 127 18.36 -9.17 35.37
N GLN A 128 17.98 -9.28 34.09
CA GLN A 128 18.77 -10.05 33.11
C GLN A 128 19.16 -9.20 31.89
N LYS A 129 20.47 -9.04 31.68
CA LYS A 129 21.13 -8.46 30.48
C LYS A 129 20.89 -9.25 29.18
N MET A 130 20.07 -10.30 29.23
CA MET A 130 19.70 -11.17 28.13
C MET A 130 18.18 -11.32 28.18
N THR A 131 17.48 -10.52 27.40
CA THR A 131 16.03 -10.60 27.25
C THR A 131 15.75 -11.64 26.18
N SER A 132 15.20 -12.81 26.54
CA SER A 132 14.72 -13.75 25.53
C SER A 132 13.72 -12.99 24.66
N LEU A 133 13.93 -12.99 23.34
CA LEU A 133 12.98 -12.35 22.46
C LEU A 133 11.66 -13.12 22.57
N TYR A 134 10.59 -12.47 23.05
CA TYR A 134 9.27 -13.10 23.05
C TYR A 134 8.76 -13.14 21.61
N CYS A 135 9.22 -14.13 20.87
CA CYS A 135 8.68 -14.53 19.59
C CYS A 135 7.82 -15.77 19.82
N PRO A 136 6.49 -15.68 19.71
CA PRO A 136 5.57 -16.80 19.90
C PRO A 136 6.02 -18.14 19.31
N PHE A 137 6.77 -18.11 18.20
CA PHE A 137 7.24 -19.30 17.50
C PHE A 137 8.76 -19.56 17.55
N LEU A 138 9.55 -18.59 18.04
CA LEU A 138 11.01 -18.64 18.08
C LEU A 138 11.56 -18.46 19.49
N SER A 139 10.71 -18.63 20.51
CA SER A 139 11.12 -18.66 21.91
C SER A 139 12.29 -19.65 22.07
N ASN A 140 13.44 -19.15 22.54
CA ASN A 140 14.72 -19.87 22.70
C ASN A 140 15.53 -20.15 21.43
N TYR A 141 15.12 -19.65 20.26
CA TYR A 141 15.90 -19.77 19.01
C TYR A 141 16.76 -18.55 18.71
N CYS A 142 16.50 -17.42 19.36
CA CYS A 142 17.36 -16.25 19.31
C CYS A 142 17.41 -15.50 20.64
N ASP A 143 18.59 -14.97 20.94
CA ASP A 143 18.84 -14.08 22.07
C ASP A 143 19.14 -12.66 21.56
N ILE A 144 18.65 -11.65 22.28
CA ILE A 144 19.03 -10.25 22.03
C ILE A 144 19.88 -9.74 23.19
N THR A 145 20.94 -9.02 22.88
CA THR A 145 21.78 -8.37 23.87
C THR A 145 22.21 -6.96 23.47
N THR A 146 22.52 -6.14 24.46
CA THR A 146 23.21 -4.86 24.34
C THR A 146 24.68 -4.96 24.77
N ASP A 147 25.13 -6.15 25.19
CA ASP A 147 26.49 -6.37 25.67
C ASP A 147 27.48 -6.47 24.51
N TYR A 148 28.16 -5.35 24.24
CA TYR A 148 29.14 -5.23 23.16
C TYR A 148 30.37 -6.14 23.35
N ASN A 149 30.60 -6.73 24.54
CA ASN A 149 31.65 -7.73 24.72
C ASN A 149 31.36 -9.01 23.91
N ARG A 150 30.09 -9.27 23.63
CA ARG A 150 29.63 -10.41 22.82
C ARG A 150 29.60 -10.12 21.33
N PHE A 151 30.24 -9.04 20.89
CA PHE A 151 30.28 -8.66 19.47
C PHE A 151 30.73 -9.80 18.58
N SER A 152 31.79 -10.54 18.95
CA SER A 152 32.33 -11.63 18.11
C SER A 152 31.41 -12.86 18.03
N GLU A 153 30.54 -13.06 19.02
CA GLU A 153 29.57 -14.16 19.07
C GLU A 153 28.31 -13.87 18.25
N ALA A 154 28.00 -12.59 17.99
CA ALA A 154 26.74 -12.19 17.40
C ALA A 154 26.61 -12.66 15.95
N ASP A 155 25.49 -13.27 15.59
CA ASP A 155 25.13 -13.60 14.21
C ASP A 155 24.67 -12.34 13.44
N ALA A 156 24.01 -11.41 14.12
CA ALA A 156 23.61 -10.12 13.58
C ALA A 156 23.96 -8.97 14.52
N ILE A 157 24.37 -7.84 13.95
CA ILE A 157 24.53 -6.57 14.64
C ILE A 157 23.59 -5.55 14.01
N VAL A 158 22.64 -5.05 14.80
CA VAL A 158 21.62 -4.11 14.34
C VAL A 158 22.04 -2.69 14.69
N TYR A 159 22.08 -1.81 13.70
CA TYR A 159 22.46 -0.42 13.89
C TYR A 159 21.30 0.53 13.55
N HIS A 160 20.87 1.31 14.53
CA HIS A 160 19.97 2.43 14.29
C HIS A 160 20.74 3.58 13.67
N ILE A 161 20.30 3.99 12.48
CA ILE A 161 21.11 4.84 11.61
C ILE A 161 21.11 6.32 12.04
N ARG A 162 20.17 6.73 12.88
CA ARG A 162 20.14 8.10 13.43
C ARG A 162 21.01 8.28 14.67
N ASP A 163 21.49 7.19 15.27
CA ASP A 163 22.42 7.22 16.39
C ASP A 163 23.85 7.05 15.90
N HIS A 164 24.82 7.43 16.74
CA HIS A 164 26.23 7.30 16.41
C HIS A 164 26.60 5.83 16.18
N ILE A 165 27.43 5.58 15.16
CA ILE A 165 28.00 4.28 14.82
C ILE A 165 29.50 4.47 14.66
N ASP A 166 30.31 3.83 15.50
CA ASP A 166 31.75 3.74 15.31
C ASP A 166 32.05 2.74 14.19
N GLN A 167 32.03 3.23 12.95
CA GLN A 167 32.25 2.41 11.77
C GLN A 167 33.65 1.77 11.74
N LYS A 168 34.65 2.43 12.33
CA LYS A 168 36.02 1.94 12.33
C LYS A 168 36.12 0.72 13.23
N GLN A 169 35.70 0.85 14.48
CA GLN A 169 35.68 -0.26 15.43
C GLN A 169 34.82 -1.42 14.92
N ALA A 170 33.64 -1.12 14.37
CA ALA A 170 32.74 -2.14 13.83
C ALA A 170 33.37 -2.91 12.66
N LYS A 171 34.06 -2.22 11.73
CA LYS A 171 34.76 -2.88 10.60
C LYS A 171 35.93 -3.75 11.08
N GLU A 172 36.73 -3.26 12.03
CA GLU A 172 37.88 -3.97 12.58
C GLU A 172 37.47 -5.27 13.31
N LYS A 173 36.34 -5.24 14.03
CA LYS A 173 35.83 -6.40 14.78
C LYS A 173 34.94 -7.34 13.96
N ARG A 174 34.51 -6.93 12.76
CA ARG A 174 33.53 -7.66 11.96
C ARG A 174 34.04 -9.04 11.56
N HIS A 175 33.31 -10.07 11.95
CA HIS A 175 33.54 -11.43 11.46
C HIS A 175 32.76 -11.67 10.14
N PRO A 176 33.29 -12.41 9.15
CA PRO A 176 32.66 -12.59 7.83
C PRO A 176 31.26 -13.21 7.86
N LYS A 177 30.95 -13.98 8.92
CA LYS A 177 29.64 -14.59 9.14
C LYS A 177 28.64 -13.64 9.82
N GLN A 178 28.98 -12.39 10.11
CA GLN A 178 28.05 -11.49 10.81
C GLN A 178 27.21 -10.69 9.83
N ARG A 179 25.96 -10.44 10.21
CA ARG A 179 25.02 -9.63 9.44
C ARG A 179 24.95 -8.25 10.06
N PHE A 180 25.51 -7.27 9.36
CA PHE A 180 25.33 -5.88 9.77
C PHE A 180 24.00 -5.39 9.21
N VAL A 181 23.07 -5.05 10.09
CA VAL A 181 21.68 -4.72 9.70
C VAL A 181 21.49 -3.20 9.77
N PHE A 182 21.19 -2.59 8.63
CA PHE A 182 20.75 -1.20 8.52
C PHE A 182 19.33 -1.08 9.05
N ALA A 183 19.12 -0.38 10.15
CA ALA A 183 17.81 -0.32 10.81
C ALA A 183 17.31 1.13 10.95
N LEU A 184 16.15 1.42 10.34
CA LEU A 184 15.60 2.78 10.30
C LEU A 184 14.09 2.82 10.03
N TRP A 185 13.38 3.56 10.88
CA TRP A 185 11.93 3.76 10.81
C TRP A 185 11.56 5.11 10.22
N GLU A 186 12.48 6.06 10.27
CA GLU A 186 12.28 7.41 9.80
C GLU A 186 12.37 7.48 8.27
N SER A 187 11.69 8.45 7.66
CA SER A 187 11.77 8.65 6.21
C SER A 187 13.18 9.08 5.74
N PRO A 188 13.55 8.78 4.48
CA PRO A 188 14.75 9.31 3.85
C PRO A 188 14.88 10.83 3.94
N ALA A 189 13.77 11.58 3.98
CA ALA A 189 13.80 13.06 4.09
C ALA A 189 14.38 13.55 5.41
N HIS A 190 14.43 12.66 6.39
CA HIS A 190 14.93 12.91 7.74
C HIS A 190 16.09 11.94 8.08
N THR A 191 16.73 11.36 7.05
CA THR A 191 17.90 10.49 7.19
C THR A 191 19.18 11.27 6.87
N PRO A 192 20.27 11.12 7.66
CA PRO A 192 21.57 11.71 7.32
C PRO A 192 22.15 11.12 6.03
N ASN A 193 23.19 11.74 5.48
CA ASN A 193 23.92 11.16 4.36
C ASN A 193 24.51 9.79 4.73
N LEU A 194 24.48 8.85 3.78
CA LEU A 194 24.87 7.45 3.98
C LEU A 194 26.07 7.01 3.14
N HIS A 195 26.75 7.89 2.41
CA HIS A 195 27.86 7.48 1.52
C HIS A 195 29.00 6.77 2.27
N SER A 196 29.29 7.16 3.51
CA SER A 196 30.32 6.50 4.33
C SER A 196 30.00 5.04 4.66
N PHE A 197 28.72 4.65 4.57
CA PHE A 197 28.24 3.31 4.89
C PHE A 197 28.12 2.40 3.65
N ASN A 198 28.62 2.82 2.49
CA ASN A 198 28.69 1.94 1.33
C ASN A 198 29.53 0.70 1.64
N GLN A 199 29.05 -0.47 1.22
CA GLN A 199 29.62 -1.79 1.54
C GLN A 199 29.71 -2.10 3.04
N PHE A 200 28.99 -1.37 3.91
CA PHE A 200 29.01 -1.61 5.35
C PHE A 200 27.94 -2.63 5.78
N PHE A 201 26.72 -2.53 5.26
CA PHE A 201 25.60 -3.35 5.70
C PHE A 201 25.41 -4.60 4.83
N ASN A 202 24.86 -5.65 5.42
CA ASN A 202 24.37 -6.83 4.70
C ASN A 202 22.88 -6.77 4.46
N TRP A 203 22.12 -6.45 5.51
CA TRP A 203 20.67 -6.52 5.50
C TRP A 203 20.05 -5.17 5.86
N THR A 204 18.79 -5.03 5.53
CA THR A 204 17.98 -3.83 5.78
C THR A 204 16.76 -4.21 6.61
N MET A 205 16.49 -3.42 7.64
CA MET A 205 15.35 -3.52 8.54
C MET A 205 14.63 -2.17 8.59
N THR A 206 13.65 -1.99 7.70
CA THR A 206 12.99 -0.69 7.49
C THR A 206 11.53 -0.85 7.07
N TYR A 207 10.79 0.25 6.94
CA TYR A 207 9.40 0.23 6.44
C TYR A 207 9.24 -0.10 4.96
N ARG A 208 10.30 0.02 4.14
CA ARG A 208 10.22 -0.31 2.70
C ARG A 208 9.92 -1.78 2.47
N PHE A 209 9.05 -2.07 1.50
CA PHE A 209 8.63 -3.45 1.22
C PHE A 209 9.71 -4.30 0.54
N ASN A 210 10.78 -3.69 0.04
CA ASN A 210 11.92 -4.40 -0.53
C ASN A 210 13.07 -4.61 0.48
N SER A 211 12.83 -4.40 1.77
CA SER A 211 13.82 -4.67 2.81
C SER A 211 13.92 -6.14 3.16
N HIS A 212 15.06 -6.53 3.72
CA HIS A 212 15.26 -7.90 4.19
C HIS A 212 14.33 -8.24 5.37
N ILE A 213 14.14 -7.26 6.25
CA ILE A 213 13.18 -7.26 7.35
C ILE A 213 12.31 -6.02 7.16
N ILE A 214 11.01 -6.22 7.10
CA ILE A 214 10.05 -5.13 6.88
C ILE A 214 9.48 -4.75 8.23
N THR A 215 9.47 -3.45 8.53
CA THR A 215 9.03 -2.97 9.82
C THR A 215 8.33 -1.63 9.73
N SER A 216 7.12 -1.55 10.28
CA SER A 216 6.38 -0.29 10.37
C SER A 216 6.58 0.36 11.75
N TYR A 217 6.08 1.58 11.91
CA TYR A 217 5.95 2.24 13.23
C TYR A 217 5.12 1.44 14.25
N TYR A 218 4.40 0.40 13.81
CA TYR A 218 3.65 -0.54 14.64
C TYR A 218 4.28 -1.96 14.63
N SER A 219 5.58 -2.09 14.34
CA SER A 219 6.28 -3.38 14.23
C SER A 219 5.70 -4.33 13.16
N GLY A 220 4.91 -3.82 12.21
CA GLY A 220 4.18 -4.59 11.21
C GLY A 220 2.80 -4.01 10.87
N ASN A 221 1.98 -4.71 10.09
CA ASN A 221 0.56 -4.40 9.96
C ASN A 221 -0.16 -4.96 11.18
N PRO A 222 -0.74 -4.13 12.06
CA PRO A 222 -1.41 -4.62 13.25
C PRO A 222 -2.76 -5.30 12.96
N TYR A 223 -3.24 -5.25 11.71
CA TYR A 223 -4.50 -5.84 11.27
C TYR A 223 -4.27 -7.08 10.41
N ILE A 224 -4.92 -8.17 10.79
CA ILE A 224 -4.82 -9.46 10.10
C ILE A 224 -6.20 -9.93 9.72
N HIS A 225 -6.39 -10.29 8.46
CA HIS A 225 -7.64 -10.84 7.96
C HIS A 225 -7.92 -12.22 8.60
N ILE A 226 -9.13 -12.45 9.10
CA ILE A 226 -9.50 -13.70 9.81
C ILE A 226 -9.44 -14.96 8.93
N LEU A 227 -9.59 -14.79 7.62
CA LEU A 227 -9.43 -15.89 6.65
C LEU A 227 -7.99 -16.11 6.17
N SER A 228 -7.03 -15.30 6.63
CA SER A 228 -5.64 -15.50 6.23
C SER A 228 -5.05 -16.77 6.84
N SER A 229 -4.20 -17.46 6.10
CA SER A 229 -3.45 -18.63 6.60
C SER A 229 -2.66 -18.29 7.86
N TYR A 230 -2.19 -17.05 7.99
CA TYR A 230 -1.52 -16.58 9.20
C TYR A 230 -2.41 -16.53 10.42
N TYR A 231 -3.62 -16.00 10.30
CA TYR A 231 -4.56 -15.99 11.42
C TYR A 231 -4.84 -17.41 11.92
N GLN A 232 -5.04 -18.35 11.00
CA GLN A 232 -5.25 -19.76 11.32
C GLN A 232 -4.04 -20.40 12.00
N LEU A 233 -2.82 -20.11 11.51
CA LEU A 233 -1.58 -20.55 12.16
C LEU A 233 -1.48 -20.00 13.58
N MET A 234 -1.72 -18.70 13.77
CA MET A 234 -1.65 -18.03 15.06
C MET A 234 -2.62 -18.65 16.07
N LEU A 235 -3.85 -18.98 15.65
CA LEU A 235 -4.83 -19.66 16.48
C LEU A 235 -4.35 -21.05 16.90
N ASN A 236 -3.88 -21.86 15.94
CA ASN A 236 -3.38 -23.20 16.21
C ASN A 236 -2.19 -23.17 17.19
N GLU A 237 -1.27 -22.25 16.96
CA GLU A 237 -0.07 -22.11 17.78
C GLU A 237 -0.38 -21.59 19.19
N ASN A 238 -1.30 -20.64 19.30
CA ASN A 238 -1.79 -20.17 20.59
C ASN A 238 -2.39 -21.31 21.42
N ALA A 239 -3.16 -22.20 20.78
CA ALA A 239 -3.75 -23.37 21.42
C ALA A 239 -2.68 -24.42 21.77
N THR A 240 -1.82 -24.78 20.83
CA THR A 240 -0.82 -25.85 20.97
C THR A 240 0.25 -25.49 21.99
N ARG A 241 0.81 -24.27 21.91
CA ARG A 241 1.89 -23.80 22.78
C ARG A 241 1.40 -23.05 24.02
N LYS A 242 0.08 -22.93 24.22
CA LYS A 242 -0.56 -22.22 25.35
C LYS A 242 0.01 -20.81 25.56
N LEU A 243 0.13 -20.06 24.47
CA LEU A 243 0.80 -18.76 24.44
C LEU A 243 0.00 -17.64 25.13
N ASN A 244 -1.25 -17.90 25.51
CA ASN A 244 -2.17 -16.94 26.13
C ASN A 244 -2.36 -15.65 25.30
N LEU A 245 -2.23 -15.75 23.97
CA LEU A 245 -2.46 -14.63 23.07
C LEU A 245 -3.95 -14.29 23.05
N ASN A 246 -4.29 -13.01 23.22
CA ASN A 246 -5.67 -12.52 23.16
C ASN A 246 -6.11 -12.34 21.68
N ILE A 247 -6.24 -13.45 20.97
CA ILE A 247 -6.65 -13.49 19.55
C ILE A 247 -8.18 -13.65 19.49
N LYS A 248 -8.92 -12.61 19.88
CA LYS A 248 -10.38 -12.63 19.81
C LYS A 248 -10.87 -11.82 18.60
N THR A 249 -11.76 -12.40 17.81
CA THR A 249 -12.58 -11.65 16.86
C THR A 249 -13.56 -10.80 17.64
N VAL A 250 -13.24 -9.51 17.78
CA VAL A 250 -14.17 -8.54 18.34
C VAL A 250 -14.60 -7.67 17.18
N ASP A 251 -15.91 -7.56 16.96
CA ASP A 251 -16.42 -6.60 16.01
C ASP A 251 -16.15 -5.19 16.55
N HIS A 252 -15.22 -4.50 15.89
CA HIS A 252 -14.82 -3.14 16.24
C HIS A 252 -15.56 -2.10 15.39
N GLN A 253 -16.62 -2.49 14.67
CA GLN A 253 -17.50 -1.52 14.03
C GLN A 253 -18.12 -0.61 15.10
N PRO A 254 -18.06 0.70 14.90
CA PRO A 254 -18.75 1.61 15.78
C PRO A 254 -20.26 1.52 15.58
N SER A 255 -21.02 1.74 16.67
CA SER A 255 -22.46 1.93 16.58
C SER A 255 -22.79 3.25 15.88
N ASP A 256 -24.04 3.37 15.40
CA ASP A 256 -24.57 4.60 14.80
C ASP A 256 -24.50 5.82 15.73
N GLU A 257 -24.33 5.61 17.04
CA GLU A 257 -24.22 6.67 18.05
C GLU A 257 -23.05 7.63 17.79
N ILE A 258 -22.01 7.18 17.07
CA ILE A 258 -20.88 8.06 16.71
C ILE A 258 -21.31 9.24 15.83
N LEU A 259 -22.45 9.11 15.13
CA LEU A 259 -23.05 10.14 14.27
C LEU A 259 -24.09 10.99 14.99
N GLN A 260 -24.61 10.53 16.13
CA GLN A 260 -25.60 11.27 16.92
C GLN A 260 -24.96 12.42 17.71
N LYS A 261 -23.67 12.29 18.04
CA LYS A 261 -22.91 13.34 18.73
C LYS A 261 -22.68 14.53 17.80
N LYS A 262 -22.99 15.74 18.28
CA LYS A 262 -22.65 16.99 17.58
C LYS A 262 -21.15 17.07 17.37
N LYS A 263 -20.71 17.10 16.11
CA LYS A 263 -19.30 17.25 15.73
C LYS A 263 -18.88 18.73 15.77
N LEU A 264 -17.62 18.97 16.09
CA LEU A 264 -17.01 20.32 16.16
C LEU A 264 -16.60 20.87 14.79
N GLY A 265 -16.43 19.97 13.80
CA GLY A 265 -16.04 20.30 12.43
C GLY A 265 -16.07 19.06 11.53
N ILE A 266 -15.66 19.21 10.27
CA ILE A 266 -15.66 18.11 9.29
C ILE A 266 -14.46 17.22 9.51
N ALA A 267 -13.26 17.79 9.54
CA ALA A 267 -12.03 17.04 9.70
C ALA A 267 -11.09 17.67 10.72
N ALA A 268 -10.19 16.87 11.30
CA ALA A 268 -9.08 17.40 12.08
C ALA A 268 -7.78 16.64 11.86
N ALA A 269 -6.65 17.33 12.02
CA ALA A 269 -5.31 16.75 11.94
C ALA A 269 -4.58 16.90 13.28
N LEU A 270 -3.82 15.89 13.69
CA LEU A 270 -2.90 15.99 14.84
C LEU A 270 -1.46 16.10 14.33
N ILE A 271 -0.85 17.27 14.47
CA ILE A 271 0.45 17.60 13.86
C ILE A 271 1.36 18.27 14.88
N SER A 272 2.49 17.61 15.15
CA SER A 272 3.55 18.13 16.03
C SER A 272 4.86 18.47 15.33
N ASN A 273 5.03 18.05 14.06
CA ASN A 273 6.14 18.45 13.19
C ASN A 273 5.59 19.37 12.10
N CYS A 274 5.94 20.65 12.16
CA CYS A 274 5.37 21.66 11.27
C CYS A 274 6.12 21.77 9.94
N GLY A 275 7.29 21.13 9.84
CA GLY A 275 8.03 21.00 8.58
C GLY A 275 7.70 19.71 7.85
N GLY A 276 8.67 19.23 7.09
CA GLY A 276 8.56 18.02 6.27
C GLY A 276 8.45 18.34 4.79
N SER A 277 8.87 17.38 3.96
CA SER A 277 8.89 17.51 2.50
C SER A 277 7.50 17.36 1.86
N SER A 278 6.50 16.88 2.62
CA SER A 278 5.15 16.61 2.08
C SER A 278 4.30 17.85 1.80
N GLN A 279 4.68 19.02 2.31
CA GLN A 279 3.86 20.24 2.26
C GLN A 279 2.44 20.06 2.86
N ARG A 280 2.23 19.08 3.75
CA ARG A 280 0.91 18.75 4.31
C ARG A 280 0.17 19.93 4.96
N LEU A 281 0.88 20.86 5.59
CA LEU A 281 0.25 22.05 6.18
C LEU A 281 -0.31 22.99 5.11
N ARG A 282 0.38 23.12 3.97
CA ARG A 282 -0.13 23.88 2.82
C ARG A 282 -1.35 23.18 2.23
N PHE A 283 -1.30 21.85 2.08
CA PHE A 283 -2.46 21.07 1.64
C PHE A 283 -3.67 21.33 2.53
N ILE A 284 -3.51 21.23 3.86
CA ILE A 284 -4.60 21.48 4.82
C ILE A 284 -5.07 22.94 4.75
N LYS A 285 -4.17 23.91 4.61
CA LYS A 285 -4.52 25.33 4.45
C LYS A 285 -5.41 25.57 3.23
N GLU A 286 -5.13 24.91 2.12
CA GLU A 286 -5.98 24.99 0.92
C GLU A 286 -7.32 24.25 1.12
N LEU A 287 -7.33 23.09 1.81
CA LEU A 287 -8.56 22.36 2.12
C LEU A 287 -9.53 23.16 3.01
N LYS A 288 -8.98 23.91 3.98
CA LYS A 288 -9.74 24.80 4.88
C LYS A 288 -10.58 25.86 4.16
N ARG A 289 -10.28 26.17 2.90
CA ARG A 289 -11.07 27.12 2.09
C ARG A 289 -12.44 26.56 1.70
N TYR A 290 -12.63 25.24 1.76
CA TYR A 290 -13.83 24.57 1.27
C TYR A 290 -14.63 23.85 2.38
N ILE A 291 -13.95 23.38 3.43
CA ILE A 291 -14.56 22.67 4.56
C ILE A 291 -13.89 23.07 5.88
N ASP A 292 -14.61 22.91 6.99
CA ASP A 292 -14.04 23.15 8.33
C ASP A 292 -13.03 22.05 8.70
N VAL A 293 -11.76 22.45 8.80
CA VAL A 293 -10.66 21.59 9.21
C VAL A 293 -9.91 22.24 10.35
N ARG A 294 -9.72 21.49 11.45
CA ARG A 294 -8.89 21.94 12.57
C ARG A 294 -7.53 21.24 12.61
N ILE A 295 -6.53 21.94 13.13
CA ILE A 295 -5.20 21.37 13.37
C ILE A 295 -4.96 21.43 14.86
N TYR A 296 -4.66 20.27 15.45
CA TYR A 296 -4.28 20.12 16.84
C TYR A 296 -2.81 19.73 16.97
N GLY A 297 -2.24 19.95 18.15
CA GLY A 297 -0.83 19.66 18.46
C GLY A 297 0.05 20.89 18.29
N ARG A 298 1.37 20.70 18.21
CA ARG A 298 2.35 21.80 18.21
C ARG A 298 2.17 22.80 17.05
N CYS A 299 1.57 22.35 15.95
CA CYS A 299 1.38 23.15 14.75
C CYS A 299 -0.03 23.76 14.63
N GLY A 300 -0.82 23.70 15.69
CA GLY A 300 -2.18 24.23 15.74
C GLY A 300 -2.63 24.46 17.18
N GLU A 301 -3.88 24.14 17.46
CA GLU A 301 -4.47 24.30 18.79
C GLU A 301 -4.02 23.21 19.75
N GLY A 302 -3.96 23.53 21.04
CA GLY A 302 -3.81 22.53 22.09
C GLY A 302 -5.01 21.59 22.12
N CYS A 303 -4.77 20.30 22.39
CA CYS A 303 -5.85 19.34 22.54
C CYS A 303 -6.58 19.60 23.87
N PRO A 304 -7.93 19.67 23.90
CA PRO A 304 -8.65 19.96 25.14
C PRO A 304 -8.55 18.84 26.17
N GLY A 305 -8.29 19.20 27.43
CA GLY A 305 -8.38 18.31 28.59
C GLY A 305 -7.29 17.23 28.72
N ASN A 306 -7.49 16.30 29.66
CA ASN A 306 -6.59 15.16 29.92
C ASN A 306 -6.85 13.94 29.00
N ILE A 307 -7.68 14.09 27.97
CA ILE A 307 -7.99 13.00 27.04
C ILE A 307 -6.89 12.85 25.98
N HIS A 308 -6.60 11.62 25.57
CA HIS A 308 -5.67 11.38 24.47
C HIS A 308 -6.18 12.08 23.20
N CYS A 309 -5.40 12.99 22.63
CA CYS A 309 -5.83 13.87 21.54
C CYS A 309 -6.42 13.16 20.30
N ARG A 310 -5.91 11.98 19.92
CA ARG A 310 -6.48 11.20 18.82
C ARG A 310 -7.91 10.74 19.13
N LYS A 311 -8.18 10.31 20.37
CA LYS A 311 -9.53 9.96 20.83
C LYS A 311 -10.46 11.16 20.80
N PHE A 312 -9.97 12.30 21.31
CA PHE A 312 -10.72 13.56 21.21
C PHE A 312 -11.11 13.89 19.77
N ILE A 313 -10.17 13.80 18.82
CA ILE A 313 -10.46 14.02 17.41
C ILE A 313 -11.49 13.02 16.88
N ALA A 314 -11.32 11.73 17.17
CA ALA A 314 -12.23 10.70 16.69
C ALA A 314 -13.67 10.88 17.18
N GLU A 315 -13.85 11.36 18.41
CA GLU A 315 -15.16 11.61 18.99
C GLU A 315 -15.82 12.87 18.42
N ASN A 316 -15.03 13.89 18.08
CA ASN A 316 -15.53 15.24 17.78
C ASN A 316 -15.50 15.62 16.28
N TYR A 317 -14.91 14.80 15.42
CA TYR A 317 -14.84 15.02 13.97
C TYR A 317 -15.33 13.79 13.20
N TYR A 318 -15.66 13.96 11.92
CA TYR A 318 -15.98 12.83 11.03
C TYR A 318 -14.70 12.21 10.44
N PHE A 319 -13.72 13.06 10.15
CA PHE A 319 -12.49 12.62 9.49
C PHE A 319 -11.26 13.00 10.30
N ILE A 320 -10.30 12.09 10.34
CA ILE A 320 -8.95 12.40 10.83
C ILE A 320 -7.99 12.45 9.65
N LEU A 321 -7.27 13.56 9.50
CA LEU A 321 -6.29 13.72 8.43
C LEU A 321 -4.96 13.08 8.85
N SER A 322 -4.73 11.86 8.38
CA SER A 322 -3.54 11.03 8.68
C SER A 322 -2.43 11.29 7.65
N PHE A 323 -2.01 12.56 7.50
CA PHE A 323 -1.06 12.97 6.47
C PHE A 323 0.39 12.81 6.91
N GLU A 324 1.20 12.16 6.07
CA GLU A 324 2.62 11.93 6.34
C GLU A 324 3.45 13.22 6.23
N ASN A 325 4.53 13.30 7.01
CA ASN A 325 5.49 14.41 6.95
C ASN A 325 6.40 14.34 5.72
N SER A 326 6.51 13.16 5.09
CA SER A 326 7.31 12.93 3.89
C SER A 326 6.55 12.04 2.92
N LEU A 327 6.63 12.37 1.62
CA LEU A 327 6.04 11.55 0.55
C LEU A 327 7.13 10.61 -0.01
N CYS A 328 7.54 9.62 0.79
CA CYS A 328 8.53 8.60 0.41
C CYS A 328 7.86 7.25 0.13
N LEU A 329 8.36 6.51 -0.88
CA LEU A 329 7.85 5.19 -1.27
C LEU A 329 7.64 4.31 -0.04
N ASP A 330 6.48 3.68 0.08
CA ASP A 330 6.05 2.77 1.17
C ASP A 330 5.93 3.41 2.56
N TYR A 331 6.29 4.68 2.72
CA TYR A 331 6.34 5.33 4.04
C TYR A 331 4.93 5.52 4.61
N THR A 332 4.65 4.74 5.65
CA THR A 332 3.38 4.70 6.38
C THR A 332 3.68 4.62 7.86
N THR A 333 3.10 5.53 8.63
CA THR A 333 3.49 5.72 10.03
C THR A 333 2.33 5.52 10.99
N GLU A 334 2.57 5.83 12.26
CA GLU A 334 1.59 5.74 13.31
C GLU A 334 0.32 6.57 13.05
N LYS A 335 0.41 7.59 12.18
CA LYS A 335 -0.71 8.48 11.85
C LYS A 335 -1.85 7.71 11.19
N PHE A 336 -1.52 6.75 10.34
CA PHE A 336 -2.51 5.90 9.68
C PHE A 336 -3.02 4.83 10.63
N PHE A 337 -2.13 4.00 11.17
CA PHE A 337 -2.51 2.86 12.01
C PHE A 337 -3.27 3.26 13.28
N ALA A 338 -2.89 4.36 13.94
CA ALA A 338 -3.59 4.83 15.14
C ALA A 338 -5.01 5.33 14.84
N ALA A 339 -5.28 5.78 13.60
CA ALA A 339 -6.64 6.16 13.21
C ALA A 339 -7.54 4.94 13.05
N LEU A 340 -6.99 3.81 12.59
CA LEU A 340 -7.71 2.56 12.40
C LEU A 340 -8.20 1.96 13.73
N GLU A 341 -7.48 2.19 14.82
CA GLU A 341 -7.86 1.78 16.18
C GLU A 341 -9.07 2.56 16.72
N LEU A 342 -9.42 3.66 16.07
CA LEU A 342 -10.45 4.59 16.52
C LEU A 342 -11.71 4.50 15.65
N SER A 343 -12.80 5.08 16.13
CA SER A 343 -14.08 5.14 15.43
C SER A 343 -14.19 6.40 14.56
N VAL A 344 -13.19 6.61 13.68
CA VAL A 344 -13.09 7.77 12.79
C VAL A 344 -12.53 7.34 11.43
N VAL A 345 -12.99 7.97 10.35
CA VAL A 345 -12.51 7.63 9.00
C VAL A 345 -11.20 8.37 8.72
N PRO A 346 -10.09 7.66 8.43
CA PRO A 346 -8.84 8.30 8.07
C PRO A 346 -8.88 8.83 6.64
N VAL A 347 -8.46 10.08 6.47
CA VAL A 347 -8.12 10.66 5.16
C VAL A 347 -6.60 10.68 5.07
N VAL A 348 -6.05 9.96 4.11
CA VAL A 348 -4.62 9.69 4.03
C VAL A 348 -3.95 10.49 2.91
N LEU A 349 -2.69 10.85 3.14
CA LEU A 349 -1.82 11.47 2.15
C LEU A 349 -0.38 11.00 2.42
N GLY A 350 0.07 10.06 1.59
CA GLY A 350 1.40 9.46 1.67
C GLY A 350 1.77 8.87 0.31
N ARG A 351 2.95 8.24 0.23
CA ARG A 351 3.46 7.64 -1.02
C ARG A 351 3.51 6.11 -0.92
N THR A 352 2.61 5.56 -0.11
CA THR A 352 2.37 4.12 0.05
C THR A 352 1.12 3.70 -0.72
N ASN A 353 0.95 2.40 -0.94
CA ASN A 353 -0.34 1.82 -1.27
C ASN A 353 -0.99 1.29 0.02
N TYR A 354 -1.94 2.05 0.56
CA TYR A 354 -2.57 1.72 1.84
C TYR A 354 -3.41 0.45 1.78
N SER A 355 -3.77 -0.03 0.58
CA SER A 355 -4.52 -1.28 0.41
C SER A 355 -3.75 -2.51 0.90
N TYR A 356 -2.41 -2.41 1.01
CA TYR A 356 -1.58 -3.44 1.65
C TYR A 356 -1.85 -3.63 3.14
N PHE A 357 -2.50 -2.67 3.80
CA PHE A 357 -2.76 -2.76 5.23
C PHE A 357 -4.21 -3.16 5.54
N ILE A 358 -5.15 -2.52 4.86
CA ILE A 358 -6.60 -2.74 5.00
C ILE A 358 -7.29 -2.52 3.66
N PRO A 359 -8.52 -3.00 3.45
CA PRO A 359 -9.27 -2.75 2.22
C PRO A 359 -9.38 -1.25 1.92
N SER A 360 -9.39 -0.88 0.64
CA SER A 360 -9.53 0.52 0.21
C SER A 360 -10.85 1.17 0.62
N SER A 361 -11.86 0.37 0.97
CA SER A 361 -13.11 0.85 1.57
C SER A 361 -12.93 1.37 3.00
N GLY A 362 -11.78 1.17 3.65
CA GLY A 362 -11.55 1.56 5.04
C GLY A 362 -10.89 2.93 5.24
N TYR A 363 -10.54 3.63 4.17
CA TYR A 363 -9.89 4.95 4.22
C TYR A 363 -10.22 5.78 2.99
N ILE A 364 -9.99 7.09 3.07
CA ILE A 364 -10.12 8.02 1.95
C ILE A 364 -8.73 8.46 1.51
N ASP A 365 -8.32 8.11 0.30
CA ASP A 365 -7.03 8.56 -0.24
C ASP A 365 -7.15 9.92 -0.91
N ALA A 366 -6.55 10.95 -0.32
CA ALA A 366 -6.60 12.31 -0.84
C ALA A 366 -6.03 12.42 -2.27
N ARG A 367 -5.16 11.49 -2.69
CA ARG A 367 -4.58 11.45 -4.04
C ARG A 367 -5.60 11.06 -5.11
N GLN A 368 -6.71 10.43 -4.75
CA GLN A 368 -7.73 10.04 -5.73
C GLN A 368 -8.54 11.25 -6.25
N PHE A 369 -8.41 12.41 -5.61
CA PHE A 369 -9.14 13.61 -5.95
C PHE A 369 -8.31 14.56 -6.81
N SER A 370 -8.90 14.99 -7.92
CA SER A 370 -8.23 15.87 -8.89
C SER A 370 -8.01 17.30 -8.39
N THR A 371 -8.87 17.77 -7.48
CA THR A 371 -8.80 19.12 -6.93
C THR A 371 -9.15 19.12 -5.45
N MET A 372 -8.67 20.13 -4.72
CA MET A 372 -9.01 20.33 -3.32
C MET A 372 -10.52 20.47 -3.09
N LYS A 373 -11.22 21.14 -4.03
CA LYS A 373 -12.68 21.29 -4.02
C LYS A 373 -13.39 19.94 -4.14
N SER A 374 -12.93 19.06 -5.04
CA SER A 374 -13.51 17.72 -5.20
C SER A 374 -13.33 16.82 -3.97
N LEU A 375 -12.17 16.88 -3.31
CA LEU A 375 -11.96 16.20 -2.03
C LEU A 375 -12.90 16.76 -0.95
N ALA A 376 -12.96 18.09 -0.82
CA ALA A 376 -13.80 18.75 0.16
C ALA A 376 -15.29 18.42 -0.02
N GLN A 377 -15.78 18.43 -1.26
CA GLN A 377 -17.14 18.04 -1.60
C GLN A 377 -17.40 16.58 -1.23
N TYR A 378 -16.49 15.67 -1.57
CA TYR A 378 -16.63 14.26 -1.23
C TYR A 378 -16.70 14.01 0.28
N LEU A 379 -15.84 14.68 1.07
CA LEU A 379 -15.88 14.61 2.53
C LEU A 379 -17.20 15.16 3.08
N ASN A 380 -17.68 16.28 2.53
CA ASN A 380 -18.93 16.90 2.95
C ASN A 380 -20.15 16.01 2.62
N GLU A 381 -20.23 15.42 1.43
CA GLU A 381 -21.30 14.49 1.05
C GLU A 381 -21.27 13.22 1.91
N THR A 382 -20.07 12.68 2.14
CA THR A 382 -19.87 11.45 2.91
C THR A 382 -20.37 11.61 4.35
N ARG A 383 -20.14 12.75 5.01
CA ARG A 383 -20.63 12.94 6.39
C ARG A 383 -22.16 13.03 6.50
N TYR A 384 -22.87 13.40 5.44
CA TYR A 384 -24.34 13.49 5.44
C TYR A 384 -25.00 12.15 5.10
N ASN A 385 -24.32 11.31 4.33
CA ASN A 385 -24.79 9.97 4.03
C ASN A 385 -24.32 8.99 5.11
N LYS A 386 -25.20 8.70 6.07
CA LYS A 386 -24.96 7.77 7.18
C LYS A 386 -24.42 6.42 6.71
N GLU A 387 -25.07 5.80 5.73
CA GLU A 387 -24.71 4.46 5.24
C GLU A 387 -23.32 4.48 4.61
N LYS A 388 -23.03 5.49 3.77
CA LYS A 388 -21.73 5.69 3.15
C LYS A 388 -20.63 5.96 4.19
N TYR A 389 -20.91 6.73 5.23
CA TYR A 389 -19.93 6.98 6.28
C TYR A 389 -19.64 5.71 7.09
N LEU A 390 -20.67 4.97 7.48
CA LEU A 390 -20.52 3.76 8.31
C LEU A 390 -19.89 2.59 7.53
N SER A 391 -20.06 2.54 6.20
CA SER A 391 -19.43 1.52 5.37
C SER A 391 -17.90 1.54 5.43
N TYR A 392 -17.28 2.69 5.78
CA TYR A 392 -15.84 2.79 6.01
C TYR A 392 -15.32 1.94 7.18
N PHE A 393 -16.20 1.47 8.06
CA PHE A 393 -15.83 0.59 9.17
C PHE A 393 -16.15 -0.87 8.89
N SER A 394 -16.79 -1.18 7.75
CA SER A 394 -17.30 -2.54 7.48
C SER A 394 -16.20 -3.61 7.50
N TRP A 395 -14.98 -3.26 7.07
CA TRP A 395 -13.83 -4.14 7.09
C TRP A 395 -13.44 -4.62 8.49
N LYS A 396 -13.78 -3.88 9.56
CA LYS A 396 -13.36 -4.22 10.93
C LYS A 396 -13.92 -5.55 11.45
N LYS A 397 -14.99 -6.09 10.84
CA LYS A 397 -15.55 -7.40 11.19
C LYS A 397 -14.67 -8.57 10.71
N ASP A 398 -13.90 -8.35 9.65
CA ASP A 398 -13.11 -9.38 8.97
C ASP A 398 -11.62 -9.32 9.36
N TYR A 399 -11.25 -8.39 10.25
CA TYR A 399 -9.86 -8.15 10.66
C TYR A 399 -9.74 -8.13 12.18
N VAL A 400 -8.69 -8.79 12.69
CA VAL A 400 -8.33 -8.72 14.11
C VAL A 400 -7.17 -7.76 14.33
N TRP A 401 -7.24 -7.01 15.43
CA TRP A 401 -6.14 -6.18 15.94
C TRP A 401 -5.40 -6.90 17.06
N GLY A 402 -4.11 -6.58 17.25
CA GLY A 402 -3.42 -6.92 18.50
C GLY A 402 -2.43 -8.09 18.46
N LEU A 403 -1.99 -8.53 17.28
CA LEU A 403 -0.83 -9.43 17.18
C LEU A 403 0.51 -8.70 17.12
N HIS A 404 0.51 -7.41 16.77
CA HIS A 404 1.73 -6.58 16.68
C HIS A 404 2.52 -6.49 18.00
N GLN A 405 1.83 -6.57 19.15
CA GLN A 405 2.46 -6.57 20.47
C GLN A 405 3.32 -7.82 20.74
N PHE A 406 3.18 -8.86 19.92
CA PHE A 406 3.89 -10.14 20.06
C PHE A 406 4.89 -10.42 18.94
N PHE A 407 4.91 -9.59 17.89
CA PHE A 407 5.82 -9.75 16.76
C PHE A 407 6.61 -8.47 16.57
N THR A 408 7.81 -8.50 17.14
CA THR A 408 8.80 -7.46 16.90
C THR A 408 9.48 -7.72 15.55
N PRO A 409 9.99 -6.70 14.85
CA PRO A 409 10.85 -6.89 13.67
C PRO A 409 12.06 -7.81 13.94
N PHE A 410 12.45 -7.97 15.21
CA PHE A 410 13.52 -8.87 15.60
C PHE A 410 13.11 -10.35 15.49
N CYS A 411 11.82 -10.68 15.53
CA CYS A 411 11.35 -12.04 15.26
C CYS A 411 11.55 -12.42 13.80
N ASP A 412 11.28 -11.50 12.88
CA ASP A 412 11.54 -11.69 11.46
C ASP A 412 13.05 -11.77 11.18
N LEU A 413 13.84 -10.93 11.85
CA LEU A 413 15.30 -11.01 11.80
C LEU A 413 15.80 -12.37 12.29
N CYS A 414 15.30 -12.84 13.43
CA CYS A 414 15.62 -14.14 14.00
C CYS A 414 15.32 -15.27 13.01
N LEU A 415 14.12 -15.29 12.46
CA LEU A 415 13.73 -16.28 11.45
C LEU A 415 14.67 -16.25 10.25
N ARG A 416 14.97 -15.07 9.72
CA ARG A 416 15.82 -14.92 8.56
C ARG A 416 17.26 -15.36 8.82
N LEU A 417 17.80 -15.18 10.03
CA LEU A 417 19.12 -15.70 10.42
C LEU A 417 19.19 -17.23 10.41
N HIS A 418 18.09 -17.91 10.68
CA HIS A 418 18.02 -19.38 10.62
C HIS A 418 17.94 -19.91 9.19
N LEU A 419 17.31 -19.14 8.29
CA LEU A 419 17.02 -19.59 6.93
C LEU A 419 18.05 -19.13 5.89
N ASP A 420 18.65 -17.96 6.09
CA ASP A 420 19.57 -17.35 5.13
C ASP A 420 21.01 -17.45 5.63
N SER A 421 21.77 -18.34 4.99
CA SER A 421 23.18 -18.57 5.30
C SER A 421 24.14 -17.58 4.64
N LYS A 422 23.70 -16.64 3.79
CA LYS A 422 24.60 -15.75 3.03
C LYS A 422 24.58 -14.28 3.50
N PRO A 423 25.71 -13.75 4.01
CA PRO A 423 25.87 -12.32 4.29
C PRO A 423 26.24 -11.56 3.01
N ASN A 424 25.28 -11.34 2.10
CA ASN A 424 25.54 -10.49 0.93
C ASN A 424 25.73 -9.04 1.39
N ILE A 425 26.77 -8.37 0.90
CA ILE A 425 27.02 -6.96 1.21
C ILE A 425 26.17 -6.08 0.29
N ILE A 426 25.60 -5.01 0.84
CA ILE A 426 24.91 -3.98 0.06
C ILE A 426 25.95 -2.98 -0.43
N ASP A 427 26.22 -3.00 -1.74
CA ASP A 427 27.26 -2.18 -2.35
C ASP A 427 27.06 -0.68 -2.09
N ASN A 428 25.85 -0.18 -2.31
CA ASN A 428 25.54 1.24 -2.19
C ASN A 428 24.23 1.45 -1.41
N ILE A 429 24.36 1.53 -0.09
CA ILE A 429 23.21 1.73 0.81
C ILE A 429 22.59 3.12 0.62
N HIS A 430 23.40 4.12 0.26
CA HIS A 430 22.89 5.46 -0.05
C HIS A 430 21.95 5.41 -1.25
N LYS A 431 22.40 4.85 -2.37
CA LYS A 431 21.58 4.63 -3.57
C LYS A 431 20.31 3.85 -3.25
N TRP A 432 20.45 2.73 -2.53
CA TRP A 432 19.29 1.92 -2.15
C TRP A 432 18.26 2.73 -1.34
N TRP A 433 18.71 3.53 -0.36
CA TRP A 433 17.83 4.27 0.56
C TRP A 433 17.28 5.59 -0.01
N PHE A 434 18.00 6.27 -0.90
CA PHE A 434 17.60 7.57 -1.44
C PHE A 434 17.08 7.49 -2.88
N ASP A 435 17.60 6.65 -3.79
CA ASP A 435 17.32 6.80 -5.24
C ASP A 435 15.91 6.38 -5.68
N ASN A 436 15.20 5.59 -4.87
CA ASN A 436 13.77 5.33 -5.06
C ASN A 436 12.88 6.31 -4.27
N ASN A 437 13.45 7.15 -3.40
CA ASN A 437 12.74 8.04 -2.49
C ASN A 437 12.96 9.53 -2.73
N PHE A 438 14.01 9.88 -3.47
CA PHE A 438 14.31 11.21 -3.98
C PHE A 438 14.75 11.13 -5.42
N ILE A 439 14.40 12.19 -6.14
CA ILE A 439 14.86 12.47 -7.49
C ILE A 439 16.36 12.77 -7.39
N ASN A 440 17.21 11.75 -7.57
CA ASN A 440 18.67 11.90 -7.55
C ASN A 440 19.20 11.79 -8.97
N HIS A 441 19.49 12.96 -9.57
CA HIS A 441 20.08 13.13 -10.89
C HIS A 441 21.37 12.30 -11.09
N ASP A 442 21.24 11.05 -11.54
CA ASP A 442 22.11 10.61 -12.62
C ASP A 442 21.35 10.93 -13.92
N GLY A 443 21.96 11.67 -14.83
CA GLY A 443 21.33 12.11 -16.08
C GLY A 443 21.00 10.96 -17.05
N SER A 444 20.94 9.70 -16.58
CA SER A 444 20.57 8.58 -17.43
C SER A 444 19.08 8.64 -17.79
N GLN A 445 18.79 8.33 -19.04
CA GLN A 445 17.43 8.28 -19.59
C GLN A 445 16.50 7.40 -18.73
N LYS A 446 17.02 6.28 -18.22
CA LYS A 446 16.28 5.34 -17.37
C LYS A 446 15.92 5.95 -16.02
N HIS A 447 16.84 6.70 -15.40
CA HIS A 447 16.59 7.35 -14.12
C HIS A 447 15.49 8.43 -14.23
N LYS A 448 15.57 9.33 -15.23
CA LYS A 448 14.56 10.37 -15.46
C LYS A 448 13.17 9.80 -15.73
N ILE A 449 13.06 8.74 -16.54
CA ILE A 449 11.77 8.05 -16.79
C ILE A 449 11.20 7.51 -15.47
N THR A 450 12.00 6.75 -14.70
CA THR A 450 11.55 6.20 -13.41
C THR A 450 11.11 7.28 -12.43
N VAL A 451 11.81 8.41 -12.39
CA VAL A 451 11.41 9.57 -11.59
C VAL A 451 10.04 10.10 -12.02
N ILE A 452 9.83 10.33 -13.31
CA ILE A 452 8.57 10.88 -13.83
C ILE A 452 7.41 9.90 -13.59
N GLU A 453 7.63 8.61 -13.84
CA GLU A 453 6.64 7.56 -13.57
C GLU A 453 6.30 7.44 -12.09
N ASN A 454 7.29 7.61 -11.21
CA ASN A 454 7.06 7.70 -9.77
C ASN A 454 6.17 8.90 -9.46
N ILE A 455 6.49 10.10 -9.97
CA ILE A 455 5.64 11.29 -9.79
C ILE A 455 4.20 10.97 -10.23
N PHE A 456 4.01 10.33 -11.39
CA PHE A 456 2.68 10.02 -11.92
C PHE A 456 1.91 8.99 -11.11
N THR A 457 2.62 8.03 -10.53
CA THR A 457 2.03 6.99 -9.67
C THR A 457 1.41 7.60 -8.41
N TYR A 458 2.02 8.66 -7.87
CA TYR A 458 1.61 9.22 -6.57
C TYR A 458 0.87 10.55 -6.66
N ALA A 459 1.02 11.27 -7.76
CA ALA A 459 0.20 12.42 -8.03
C ALA A 459 -1.22 11.98 -8.41
N PRO A 460 -2.23 12.84 -8.16
CA PRO A 460 -3.60 12.51 -8.52
C PRO A 460 -3.73 12.05 -9.96
N ILE A 461 -4.60 11.07 -10.19
CA ILE A 461 -4.69 10.38 -11.49
C ILE A 461 -5.08 11.33 -12.63
N ARG A 462 -5.80 12.42 -12.31
CA ARG A 462 -6.19 13.49 -13.24
C ARG A 462 -5.26 14.71 -13.19
N GLN A 463 -4.25 14.71 -12.32
CA GLN A 463 -3.25 15.78 -12.28
C GLN A 463 -2.46 15.75 -13.59
N GLN A 464 -2.50 16.87 -14.30
CA GLN A 464 -1.69 17.10 -15.48
C GLN A 464 -0.40 17.84 -15.11
N PHE A 465 0.65 17.60 -15.89
CA PHE A 465 1.98 18.12 -15.68
C PHE A 465 2.45 18.92 -16.89
N ILE A 466 3.16 20.01 -16.61
CA ILE A 466 3.96 20.72 -17.58
C ILE A 466 5.39 20.23 -17.39
N MET A 467 6.03 19.77 -18.46
CA MET A 467 7.40 19.29 -18.42
C MET A 467 8.32 20.33 -19.03
N VAL A 468 9.38 20.70 -18.32
CA VAL A 468 10.36 21.71 -18.76
C VAL A 468 11.74 21.08 -18.70
N GLY A 469 12.43 21.05 -19.83
CA GLY A 469 13.75 20.45 -19.97
C GLY A 469 14.61 21.19 -20.99
N ASP A 470 15.77 20.63 -21.32
CA ASP A 470 16.73 21.23 -22.24
C ASP A 470 17.19 20.28 -23.36
N SER A 471 17.60 20.87 -24.47
CA SER A 471 18.07 20.16 -25.67
C SER A 471 19.51 19.63 -25.58
N GLY A 472 20.27 20.02 -24.55
CA GLY A 472 21.61 19.52 -24.30
C GLY A 472 21.60 18.07 -23.81
N GLU A 473 20.52 17.69 -23.12
CA GLU A 473 20.27 16.34 -22.63
C GLU A 473 19.25 15.56 -23.48
N LEU A 474 18.82 14.38 -23.01
CA LEU A 474 17.81 13.52 -23.67
C LEU A 474 16.36 13.87 -23.30
N ASP A 475 16.11 15.09 -22.82
CA ASP A 475 14.77 15.52 -22.38
C ASP A 475 13.71 15.42 -23.48
N PRO A 476 13.97 15.80 -24.76
CA PRO A 476 12.99 15.61 -25.82
C PRO A 476 12.53 14.16 -25.94
N GLU A 477 13.47 13.22 -25.97
CA GLU A 477 13.19 11.79 -26.14
C GLU A 477 12.47 11.20 -24.92
N ILE A 478 12.90 11.58 -23.72
CA ILE A 478 12.28 11.15 -22.47
C ILE A 478 10.85 11.66 -22.39
N TYR A 479 10.66 12.96 -22.63
CA TYR A 479 9.35 13.59 -22.52
C TYR A 479 8.41 13.13 -23.62
N GLY A 480 8.90 12.92 -24.83
CA GLY A 480 8.14 12.29 -25.91
C GLY A 480 7.68 10.88 -25.54
N ASN A 481 8.55 10.05 -24.96
CA ASN A 481 8.17 8.71 -24.50
C ASN A 481 7.09 8.78 -23.40
N ILE A 482 7.30 9.61 -22.38
CA ILE A 482 6.35 9.81 -21.29
C ILE A 482 5.00 10.32 -21.80
N ALA A 483 4.98 11.29 -22.72
CA ALA A 483 3.76 11.85 -23.25
C ALA A 483 2.98 10.86 -24.11
N ARG A 484 3.66 9.97 -24.85
CA ARG A 484 2.99 8.84 -25.54
C ARG A 484 2.42 7.82 -24.55
N LYS A 485 3.16 7.50 -23.49
CA LYS A 485 2.73 6.53 -22.47
C LYS A 485 1.61 7.06 -21.57
N TYR A 486 1.59 8.37 -21.31
CA TYR A 486 0.66 9.03 -20.39
C TYR A 486 0.07 10.31 -21.00
N PRO A 487 -0.65 10.24 -22.14
CA PRO A 487 -1.05 11.41 -22.93
C PRO A 487 -1.99 12.37 -22.18
N ASN A 488 -2.76 11.84 -21.24
CA ASN A 488 -3.68 12.62 -20.41
C ASN A 488 -3.01 13.25 -19.19
N ARG A 489 -1.79 12.80 -18.83
CA ARG A 489 -1.00 13.34 -17.71
C ARG A 489 -0.10 14.49 -18.15
N ILE A 490 0.15 14.67 -19.44
CA ILE A 490 0.98 15.75 -19.96
C ILE A 490 0.09 16.85 -20.56
N LYS A 491 0.15 18.03 -19.94
CA LYS A 491 -0.51 19.23 -20.45
C LYS A 491 0.31 19.90 -21.55
N MET A 492 1.61 20.10 -21.30
CA MET A 492 2.50 20.82 -22.19
C MET A 492 3.97 20.42 -21.94
N ILE A 493 4.80 20.46 -22.97
CA ILE A 493 6.24 20.17 -22.91
C ILE A 493 7.01 21.38 -23.44
N PHE A 494 7.94 21.91 -22.65
CA PHE A 494 8.83 22.99 -23.05
C PHE A 494 10.27 22.49 -23.09
N ILE A 495 10.94 22.64 -24.24
CA ILE A 495 12.35 22.30 -24.39
C ILE A 495 13.15 23.57 -24.67
N ARG A 496 14.08 23.88 -23.77
CA ARG A 496 15.03 24.97 -23.96
C ARG A 496 16.10 24.58 -24.98
N ILE A 497 16.24 25.38 -26.03
CA ILE A 497 17.35 25.25 -26.98
C ILE A 497 18.61 25.85 -26.35
N VAL A 498 19.64 25.02 -26.13
CA VAL A 498 20.92 25.43 -25.54
C VAL A 498 22.03 25.41 -26.58
N GLN A 499 22.95 26.36 -26.48
CA GLN A 499 24.09 26.46 -27.39
C GLN A 499 25.05 25.28 -27.17
N GLY A 500 25.47 24.62 -28.26
CA GLY A 500 26.28 23.39 -28.19
C GLY A 500 25.48 22.10 -27.97
N GLY A 501 24.14 22.18 -27.86
CA GLY A 501 23.25 21.02 -27.78
C GLY A 501 23.02 20.31 -29.12
N LYS A 502 22.46 19.10 -29.07
CA LYS A 502 22.09 18.32 -30.28
C LYS A 502 20.77 18.85 -30.86
N ASN A 503 20.83 20.01 -31.51
CA ASN A 503 19.66 20.80 -31.92
C ASN A 503 19.19 20.52 -33.36
N ASN A 504 19.27 19.28 -33.82
CA ASN A 504 18.78 18.92 -35.16
C ASN A 504 17.24 18.91 -35.16
N ASN A 505 16.59 19.66 -36.05
CA ASN A 505 15.11 19.70 -36.14
C ASN A 505 14.48 18.31 -36.29
N ASN A 506 15.11 17.42 -37.06
CA ASN A 506 14.64 16.04 -37.24
C ASN A 506 14.64 15.25 -35.91
N ARG A 507 15.54 15.58 -34.97
CA ARG A 507 15.58 14.96 -33.64
C ARG A 507 14.30 15.25 -32.85
N PHE A 508 13.83 16.49 -32.86
CA PHE A 508 12.63 16.87 -32.11
C PHE A 508 11.37 16.30 -32.73
N GLU A 509 11.29 16.27 -34.06
CA GLU A 509 10.20 15.61 -34.80
C GLU A 509 10.14 14.10 -34.48
N ILE A 510 11.29 13.42 -34.43
CA ILE A 510 11.35 12.00 -34.03
C ILE A 510 10.97 11.85 -32.55
N ALA A 511 11.50 12.69 -31.66
CA ALA A 511 11.25 12.61 -30.23
C ALA A 511 9.76 12.80 -29.91
N PHE A 512 9.11 13.77 -30.55
CA PHE A 512 7.70 14.11 -30.37
C PHE A 512 6.77 13.53 -31.43
N LYS A 513 7.22 12.49 -32.14
CA LYS A 513 6.38 11.75 -33.08
C LYS A 513 5.08 11.30 -32.39
N ASP A 514 3.96 11.49 -33.09
CA ASP A 514 2.60 11.15 -32.64
C ASP A 514 2.12 11.97 -31.43
N ILE A 515 2.78 13.09 -31.12
CA ILE A 515 2.34 14.08 -30.13
C ILE A 515 1.97 15.37 -30.87
N SER A 516 0.77 15.87 -30.60
CA SER A 516 0.26 17.06 -31.26
C SER A 516 1.14 18.29 -30.99
N GLN A 517 1.33 19.13 -32.00
CA GLN A 517 2.25 20.27 -31.98
C GLN A 517 1.88 21.33 -30.91
N ASP A 518 0.60 21.42 -30.54
CA ASP A 518 0.09 22.30 -29.48
C ASP A 518 0.49 21.82 -28.07
N LYS A 519 0.99 20.59 -27.92
CA LYS A 519 1.44 20.04 -26.63
C LYS A 519 2.94 20.21 -26.39
N TRP A 520 3.70 20.79 -27.31
CA TRP A 520 5.12 21.03 -27.08
C TRP A 520 5.65 22.27 -27.80
N LYS A 521 6.63 22.93 -27.18
CA LYS A 521 7.26 24.15 -27.72
C LYS A 521 8.76 24.19 -27.42
N LEU A 522 9.55 24.51 -28.45
CA LEU A 522 10.96 24.86 -28.29
C LEU A 522 11.07 26.35 -27.96
N PHE A 523 12.00 26.72 -27.08
CA PHE A 523 12.23 28.12 -26.74
C PHE A 523 13.72 28.40 -26.49
N PHE A 524 14.18 29.62 -26.77
CA PHE A 524 15.54 30.04 -26.43
C PHE A 524 15.57 30.81 -25.11
N ASN A 525 14.61 31.71 -24.94
CA ASN A 525 14.48 32.59 -23.78
C ASN A 525 13.16 32.38 -23.04
N ALA A 526 13.20 32.53 -21.72
CA ALA A 526 12.01 32.35 -20.86
C ALA A 526 10.87 33.32 -21.22
N THR A 527 11.17 34.47 -21.84
CA THR A 527 10.18 35.44 -22.33
C THR A 527 9.32 34.92 -23.48
N GLU A 528 9.72 33.83 -24.14
CA GLU A 528 8.91 33.16 -25.16
C GLU A 528 7.88 32.21 -24.56
N LEU A 529 7.95 31.94 -23.25
CA LEU A 529 6.96 31.16 -22.53
C LEU A 529 5.79 32.06 -22.09
N PRO A 530 4.56 31.56 -22.12
CA PRO A 530 3.40 32.35 -21.71
C PRO A 530 3.48 32.74 -20.22
N GLU A 531 3.19 34.00 -19.91
CA GLU A 531 3.19 34.51 -18.52
C GLU A 531 2.16 33.80 -17.63
N LYS A 532 1.06 33.35 -18.23
CA LYS A 532 0.06 32.48 -17.61
C LYS A 532 -0.26 31.32 -18.54
N LEU A 533 -0.22 30.11 -18.00
CA LEU A 533 -0.68 28.89 -18.68
C LEU A 533 -2.18 28.63 -18.44
N TYR A 534 -2.86 29.56 -17.78
CA TYR A 534 -4.26 29.52 -17.41
C TYR A 534 -4.90 30.88 -17.63
N ASP A 535 -6.09 30.89 -18.21
CA ASP A 535 -7.03 32.00 -18.03
C ASP A 535 -7.74 31.79 -16.69
N ASP A 536 -7.71 32.81 -15.83
CA ASP A 536 -8.50 32.86 -14.61
C ASP A 536 -9.97 33.12 -14.98
N GLU A 537 -10.66 32.21 -15.65
CA GLU A 537 -12.10 32.36 -15.91
C GLU A 537 -12.94 31.11 -15.61
N ASN A 538 -13.91 31.36 -14.74
CA ASN A 538 -15.12 30.59 -14.54
C ASN A 538 -15.89 30.45 -15.86
N SER A 539 -15.64 29.40 -16.62
CA SER A 539 -16.66 28.86 -17.53
C SER A 539 -16.50 27.35 -17.59
N ILE A 540 -17.33 26.67 -16.80
CA ILE A 540 -17.66 25.27 -17.03
C ILE A 540 -18.33 25.24 -18.41
N ASN A 541 -17.60 24.80 -19.44
CA ASN A 541 -18.24 24.27 -20.63
C ASN A 541 -18.65 22.84 -20.30
N GLU A 542 -19.93 22.64 -19.99
CA GLU A 542 -20.58 21.33 -19.78
C GLU A 542 -20.40 20.38 -20.99
N ASN A 543 -19.90 20.88 -22.13
CA ASN A 543 -19.69 20.11 -23.36
C ASN A 543 -18.42 19.25 -23.38
N ASP A 544 -17.40 19.54 -22.55
CA ASP A 544 -16.16 18.74 -22.57
C ASP A 544 -16.32 17.38 -21.84
N ASP A 545 -17.22 17.31 -20.85
CA ASP A 545 -17.62 16.04 -20.23
C ASP A 545 -18.52 15.20 -21.17
N ILE A 546 -19.33 15.83 -22.03
CA ILE A 546 -20.19 15.13 -23.00
C ILE A 546 -19.38 14.52 -24.15
N ASN A 547 -18.37 15.24 -24.65
CA ASN A 547 -17.50 14.74 -25.71
C ASN A 547 -16.58 13.59 -25.21
N PHE A 548 -16.20 13.59 -23.93
CA PHE A 548 -15.46 12.48 -23.32
C PHE A 548 -16.35 11.26 -23.03
N ILE A 549 -17.62 11.46 -22.68
CA ILE A 549 -18.62 10.38 -22.64
C ILE A 549 -18.80 9.79 -24.04
N GLN A 550 -18.78 10.59 -25.11
CA GLN A 550 -18.86 10.08 -26.48
C GLN A 550 -17.60 9.34 -26.94
N SER A 551 -16.38 9.77 -26.56
CA SER A 551 -15.14 9.06 -26.94
C SER A 551 -14.91 7.77 -26.13
N ASN A 552 -15.32 7.73 -24.85
CA ASN A 552 -15.33 6.48 -24.08
C ASN A 552 -16.48 5.57 -24.49
N ASN A 553 -17.63 6.11 -24.90
CA ASN A 553 -18.66 5.31 -25.54
C ASN A 553 -18.16 4.73 -26.86
N ALA A 554 -17.30 5.40 -27.64
CA ALA A 554 -16.74 4.80 -28.86
C ALA A 554 -15.79 3.62 -28.56
N ASN A 555 -14.97 3.68 -27.50
CA ASN A 555 -14.12 2.56 -27.08
C ASN A 555 -14.90 1.45 -26.36
N ILE A 556 -15.94 1.79 -25.59
CA ILE A 556 -16.84 0.82 -24.98
C ILE A 556 -17.72 0.19 -26.05
N LEU A 557 -18.20 0.94 -27.05
CA LEU A 557 -18.92 0.41 -28.21
C LEU A 557 -18.00 -0.43 -29.08
N SER A 558 -16.73 -0.09 -29.30
CA SER A 558 -15.82 -0.95 -30.08
C SER A 558 -15.51 -2.27 -29.37
N ILE A 559 -15.37 -2.25 -28.04
CA ILE A 559 -15.21 -3.44 -27.21
C ILE A 559 -16.52 -4.24 -27.17
N SER A 560 -17.67 -3.57 -27.02
CA SER A 560 -19.01 -4.19 -27.04
C SER A 560 -19.30 -4.83 -28.40
N LEU A 561 -18.94 -4.16 -29.50
CA LEU A 561 -19.10 -4.65 -30.87
C LEU A 561 -18.19 -5.85 -31.13
N PHE A 562 -16.95 -5.82 -30.62
CA PHE A 562 -16.04 -6.97 -30.66
C PHE A 562 -16.62 -8.19 -29.92
N TYR A 563 -17.22 -8.00 -28.75
CA TYR A 563 -17.85 -9.08 -28.00
C TYR A 563 -19.20 -9.53 -28.59
N ILE A 564 -19.97 -8.63 -29.20
CA ILE A 564 -21.18 -8.98 -29.97
C ILE A 564 -20.80 -9.78 -31.20
N ILE A 565 -19.71 -9.45 -31.89
CA ILE A 565 -19.19 -10.24 -33.03
C ILE A 565 -18.76 -11.63 -32.55
N ILE A 566 -18.08 -11.75 -31.41
CA ILE A 566 -17.76 -13.05 -30.80
C ILE A 566 -19.03 -13.83 -30.44
N LEU A 567 -20.05 -13.17 -29.89
CA LEU A 567 -21.32 -13.79 -29.55
C LEU A 567 -22.07 -14.27 -30.81
N ILE A 568 -22.08 -13.47 -31.87
CA ILE A 568 -22.67 -13.83 -33.17
C ILE A 568 -21.90 -14.98 -33.82
N LEU A 569 -20.57 -15.00 -33.74
CA LEU A 569 -19.73 -16.11 -34.21
C LEU A 569 -20.00 -17.39 -33.43
N LEU A 570 -20.17 -17.31 -32.10
CA LEU A 570 -20.54 -18.45 -31.27
C LEU A 570 -21.97 -18.94 -31.56
N ILE A 571 -22.90 -18.05 -31.87
CA ILE A 571 -24.26 -18.39 -32.30
C ILE A 571 -24.25 -19.00 -33.72
N LEU A 572 -23.39 -18.53 -34.63
CA LEU A 572 -23.23 -19.10 -35.97
C LEU A 572 -22.59 -20.48 -35.90
N VAL A 573 -21.58 -20.68 -35.04
CA VAL A 573 -21.01 -22.01 -34.75
C VAL A 573 -22.09 -22.93 -34.14
N PHE A 574 -22.94 -22.41 -33.25
CA PHE A 574 -24.09 -23.13 -32.72
C PHE A 574 -25.11 -23.51 -33.81
N ILE A 575 -25.39 -22.65 -34.79
CA ILE A 575 -26.30 -22.95 -35.91
C ILE A 575 -25.67 -23.96 -36.88
N ILE A 576 -24.37 -23.86 -37.15
CA ILE A 576 -23.63 -24.79 -38.03
C ILE A 576 -23.46 -26.17 -37.41
N GLU A 577 -23.38 -26.30 -36.08
CA GLU A 577 -23.36 -27.60 -35.40
C GLU A 577 -24.76 -28.21 -35.16
N TYR A 578 -25.83 -27.43 -35.34
CA TYR A 578 -27.22 -27.85 -35.10
C TYR A 578 -28.02 -28.13 -36.38
N VAL A 579 -27.60 -27.59 -37.53
CA VAL A 579 -28.02 -28.00 -38.89
C VAL A 579 -27.09 -29.08 -39.40
#